data_AF-A0A538L0T3-F1
#
_entry.id   AF-A0A538L0T3-F1
#
_cell.length_a   1.000
_cell.length_b   1.000
_cell.length_c   1.000
_cell.angle_alpha   90.00
_cell.angle_beta   90.00
_cell.angle_gamma   90.00
#
_symmetry.space_group_name_H-M   'P 1'
#
loop_
_entity.id
_entity.type
_entity.pdbx_description
1 polymer ?
#
loop_
_entity_poly.entity_id
_entity_poly.type
_entity_poly.pdbx_seq_one_letter_code
_entity_poly.pdbx_strand_id
1 'polypeptide(L)'
;MTASLSCRPHSRPAVYSCTPRGDYGDVDRKDSVALTKEAKQELISKHGRSAEDTGSTEVQVAMLTKRINDLTEHLRTHPKDHYSRRGLLKLVGRRRRFLAYLQKTNLEGYRALIKELGLRR
;
A
#
# COMPACT_ATOMS: atom_id res chain seq x y z
N MET A 1 -24.77 -61.78 26.49
CA MET A 1 -25.28 -60.40 26.38
C MET A 1 -24.07 -59.50 26.16
N THR A 2 -23.77 -59.21 24.88
CA THR A 2 -23.91 -57.87 24.25
C THR A 2 -22.89 -56.86 24.80
N ALA A 3 -22.15 -56.09 24.03
CA ALA A 3 -21.84 -55.99 22.61
C ALA A 3 -20.76 -54.88 22.55
N SER A 4 -19.78 -55.01 21.66
CA SER A 4 -19.19 -53.87 20.95
C SER A 4 -18.42 -52.82 21.79
N LEU A 5 -17.11 -53.02 21.93
CA LEU A 5 -16.17 -51.90 22.02
C LEU A 5 -16.23 -51.12 20.71
N SER A 6 -17.10 -50.11 20.65
CA SER A 6 -17.15 -49.18 19.52
C SER A 6 -15.96 -48.21 19.63
N CYS A 7 -15.04 -48.34 18.68
CA CYS A 7 -14.09 -47.30 18.33
C CYS A 7 -14.84 -45.97 18.23
N ARG A 8 -14.51 -44.99 19.09
CA ARG A 8 -15.01 -43.63 18.90
C ARG A 8 -14.31 -43.02 17.69
N PRO A 9 -15.05 -42.55 16.67
CA PRO A 9 -14.47 -42.03 15.45
C PRO A 9 -13.75 -40.73 15.75
N HIS A 10 -12.47 -40.66 15.35
CA HIS A 10 -11.73 -39.42 15.21
C HIS A 10 -12.33 -38.67 14.02
N SER A 11 -13.27 -37.75 14.28
CA SER A 11 -13.89 -36.96 13.21
C SER A 11 -14.39 -35.59 13.67
N ARG A 12 -13.42 -34.65 13.57
CA ARG A 12 -13.52 -33.25 13.08
C ARG A 12 -14.03 -32.15 14.04
N PRO A 13 -13.70 -30.87 13.75
CA PRO A 13 -12.62 -30.32 12.90
C PRO A 13 -11.66 -29.44 13.70
N ALA A 14 -10.55 -29.07 13.07
CA ALA A 14 -9.73 -27.94 13.48
C ALA A 14 -10.64 -26.71 13.63
N VAL A 15 -11.03 -26.41 14.86
CA VAL A 15 -11.43 -25.07 15.23
C VAL A 15 -10.16 -24.23 15.16
N TYR A 16 -9.87 -23.74 13.96
CA TYR A 16 -9.37 -22.39 13.87
C TYR A 16 -10.44 -21.54 14.53
N SER A 17 -10.30 -21.30 15.83
CA SER A 17 -10.75 -20.04 16.39
C SER A 17 -9.91 -18.97 15.70
N CYS A 18 -10.28 -18.66 14.46
CA CYS A 18 -10.15 -17.32 13.93
C CYS A 18 -11.02 -16.47 14.85
N THR A 19 -10.47 -16.16 16.02
CA THR A 19 -10.80 -14.95 16.74
C THR A 19 -10.88 -13.87 15.66
N PRO A 20 -12.00 -13.14 15.57
CA PRO A 20 -12.07 -11.96 14.72
C PRO A 20 -10.84 -11.14 15.09
N ARG A 21 -9.88 -11.08 14.17
CA ARG A 21 -8.68 -10.29 14.38
C ARG A 21 -9.22 -8.87 14.45
N GLY A 22 -9.21 -8.32 15.67
CA GLY A 22 -10.13 -7.32 16.17
C GLY A 22 -10.51 -6.25 15.15
N ASP A 23 -11.79 -5.89 15.20
CA ASP A 23 -12.26 -4.50 15.23
C ASP A 23 -11.12 -3.53 14.91
N TYR A 24 -10.85 -3.41 13.60
CA TYR A 24 -9.99 -2.38 13.06
C TYR A 24 -10.83 -1.12 13.19
N GLY A 25 -10.89 -0.60 14.43
CA GLY A 25 -11.66 0.57 14.77
C GLY A 25 -11.38 1.65 13.77
N ASP A 26 -12.43 2.39 13.40
CA ASP A 26 -12.39 3.58 12.56
C ASP A 26 -11.26 4.50 13.01
N VAL A 27 -10.07 4.27 12.44
CA VAL A 27 -8.99 5.21 12.51
C VAL A 27 -9.32 6.24 11.46
N ASP A 28 -10.13 7.21 11.86
CA ASP A 28 -9.99 8.62 11.48
C ASP A 28 -8.60 9.13 11.92
N ARG A 29 -7.56 8.41 11.53
CA ARG A 29 -6.17 8.83 11.67
C ARG A 29 -6.02 9.93 10.65
N LYS A 30 -6.21 11.17 11.12
CA LYS A 30 -5.62 12.36 10.52
C LYS A 30 -4.12 12.07 10.39
N ASP A 31 -3.73 11.47 9.28
CA ASP A 31 -2.34 11.30 8.91
C ASP A 31 -1.77 12.72 8.80
N SER A 32 -0.94 13.13 9.76
CA SER A 32 -0.24 14.42 9.77
C SER A 32 0.73 14.59 8.59
N VAL A 33 0.87 13.58 7.74
CA VAL A 33 1.47 13.59 6.39
C VAL A 33 0.37 13.82 5.34
N ALA A 34 -0.57 14.72 5.62
CA ALA A 34 -1.65 15.04 4.70
C ALA A 34 -1.11 15.95 3.60
N LEU A 35 -0.75 15.38 2.44
CA LEU A 35 -0.69 16.16 1.21
C LEU A 35 -1.97 17.02 1.14
N THR A 36 -1.80 18.32 0.91
CA THR A 36 -2.91 19.25 0.74
C THR A 36 -3.84 18.70 -0.35
N LYS A 37 -5.15 18.90 -0.18
CA LYS A 37 -6.14 18.39 -1.15
C LYS A 37 -5.84 18.91 -2.56
N GLU A 38 -5.38 20.15 -2.62
CA GLU A 38 -4.92 20.85 -3.84
C GLU A 38 -3.75 20.10 -4.51
N ALA A 39 -2.68 19.79 -3.77
CA ALA A 39 -1.53 19.08 -4.34
C ALA A 39 -1.91 17.67 -4.85
N LYS A 40 -2.91 17.02 -4.24
CA LYS A 40 -3.43 15.74 -4.74
C LYS A 40 -4.21 15.94 -6.04
N GLN A 41 -5.08 16.94 -6.10
CA GLN A 41 -5.88 17.25 -7.28
C GLN A 41 -5.00 17.60 -8.47
N GLU A 42 -3.96 18.41 -8.29
CA GLU A 42 -3.00 18.71 -9.36
C GLU A 42 -2.31 17.46 -9.92
N LEU A 43 -1.96 16.50 -9.07
CA LEU A 43 -1.33 15.26 -9.51
C LEU A 43 -2.32 14.34 -10.24
N ILE A 44 -3.58 14.34 -9.82
CA ILE A 44 -4.65 13.61 -10.52
C ILE A 44 -4.87 14.22 -11.89
N SER A 45 -4.89 15.55 -12.02
CA SER A 45 -5.03 16.22 -13.32
C SER A 45 -3.84 15.96 -14.26
N LYS A 46 -2.63 15.83 -13.72
CA LYS A 46 -1.41 15.62 -14.53
C LYS A 46 -1.23 14.17 -14.99
N HIS A 47 -1.61 13.18 -14.17
CA HIS A 47 -1.34 11.76 -14.44
C HIS A 47 -2.61 10.91 -14.62
N GLY A 48 -3.80 11.49 -14.40
CA GLY A 48 -5.08 10.83 -14.61
C GLY A 48 -5.45 10.79 -16.09
N ARG A 49 -6.14 9.73 -16.51
CA ARG A 49 -6.73 9.65 -17.85
C ARG A 49 -8.07 10.41 -17.90
N SER A 50 -8.73 10.51 -16.76
CA SER A 50 -9.89 11.34 -16.46
C SER A 50 -9.68 12.13 -15.16
N ALA A 51 -10.39 13.24 -14.99
CA ALA A 51 -10.29 14.13 -13.84
C ALA A 51 -10.67 13.47 -12.50
N GLU A 52 -11.36 12.32 -12.53
CA GLU A 52 -11.79 11.55 -11.36
C GLU A 52 -10.97 10.26 -11.14
N ASP A 53 -9.95 10.00 -11.97
CA ASP A 53 -9.18 8.76 -11.93
C ASP A 53 -8.21 8.71 -10.74
N THR A 54 -8.74 8.43 -9.56
CA THR A 54 -7.95 8.25 -8.34
C THR A 54 -7.29 6.85 -8.28
N GLY A 55 -7.82 5.90 -9.07
CA GLY A 55 -7.41 4.50 -9.05
C GLY A 55 -6.27 4.14 -9.98
N SER A 56 -5.91 5.00 -10.95
CA SER A 56 -4.86 4.67 -11.92
C SER A 56 -3.52 4.39 -11.23
N THR A 57 -2.81 3.38 -11.73
CA THR A 57 -1.50 3.01 -11.17
C THR A 57 -0.50 4.16 -11.33
N GLU A 58 -0.67 4.98 -12.37
CA GLU A 58 0.17 6.12 -12.72
C GLU A 58 0.03 7.24 -11.66
N VAL A 59 -1.20 7.63 -11.37
CA VAL A 59 -1.56 8.60 -10.31
C VAL A 59 -1.08 8.12 -8.94
N GLN A 60 -1.26 6.83 -8.62
CA GLN A 60 -0.81 6.27 -7.35
C GLN A 60 0.73 6.33 -7.18
N VAL A 61 1.49 6.09 -8.24
CA VAL A 61 2.96 6.20 -8.21
C VAL A 61 3.41 7.66 -8.01
N ALA A 62 2.75 8.62 -8.66
CA ALA A 62 3.02 10.04 -8.48
C ALA A 62 2.75 10.49 -7.03
N MET A 63 1.59 10.12 -6.48
CA MET A 63 1.23 10.41 -5.07
C MET A 63 2.23 9.80 -4.07
N LEU A 64 2.64 8.55 -4.27
CA LEU A 64 3.62 7.90 -3.42
C LEU A 64 4.99 8.58 -3.50
N THR A 65 5.37 9.04 -4.68
CA THR A 65 6.67 9.70 -4.89
C THR A 65 6.74 11.04 -4.14
N LYS A 66 5.68 11.84 -4.17
CA LYS A 66 5.61 13.07 -3.36
C LYS A 66 5.74 12.78 -1.87
N ARG A 67 4.94 11.84 -1.35
CA ARG A 67 5.02 11.42 0.07
C ARG A 67 6.40 10.92 0.48
N ILE A 68 7.09 10.20 -0.41
CA ILE A 68 8.46 9.72 -0.16
C ILE A 68 9.40 10.91 -0.02
N ASN A 69 9.31 11.91 -0.90
CA ASN A 69 10.16 13.10 -0.84
C ASN A 69 9.94 13.87 0.47
N ASP A 70 8.68 14.14 0.83
CA ASP A 70 8.33 14.85 2.07
C ASP A 70 8.85 14.11 3.31
N LEU A 71 8.67 12.78 3.36
CA LEU A 71 9.19 11.95 4.46
C LEU A 71 10.71 11.89 4.49
N THR A 72 11.39 11.91 3.34
CA THR A 72 12.85 11.94 3.32
C THR A 72 13.40 13.24 3.88
N GLU A 73 12.75 14.37 3.62
CA GLU A 73 13.11 15.66 4.23
C GLU A 73 12.86 15.66 5.74
N HIS A 74 11.73 15.12 6.19
CA HIS A 74 11.41 14.97 7.60
C HIS A 74 12.44 14.11 8.36
N LEU A 75 12.89 13.00 7.75
CA LEU A 75 13.88 12.10 8.36
C LEU A 75 15.30 12.68 8.38
N ARG A 76 15.61 13.65 7.49
CA ARG A 76 16.89 14.37 7.54
C ARG A 76 16.99 15.25 8.79
N THR A 77 15.89 15.89 9.18
CA THR A 77 15.83 16.71 10.41
C THR A 77 15.63 15.86 11.66
N HIS A 78 14.94 14.71 11.55
CA HIS A 78 14.63 13.81 12.67
C HIS A 78 15.20 12.40 12.45
N PRO A 79 16.53 12.20 12.59
CA PRO A 79 17.16 10.92 12.27
C PRO A 79 16.76 9.78 13.22
N LYS A 80 16.30 10.11 14.44
CA LYS A 80 15.91 9.16 15.50
C LYS A 80 14.49 8.61 15.35
N ASP A 81 13.69 9.10 14.41
CA ASP A 81 12.34 8.57 14.20
C ASP A 81 12.35 7.26 13.40
N HIS A 82 12.32 6.15 14.13
CA HIS A 82 12.29 4.80 13.57
C HIS A 82 10.91 4.40 13.00
N TYR A 83 9.82 4.98 13.50
CA TYR A 83 8.47 4.66 13.02
C TYR A 83 8.23 5.25 11.63
N SER A 84 8.62 6.51 11.43
CA SER A 84 8.56 7.18 10.14
C SER A 84 9.50 6.52 9.12
N ARG A 85 10.70 6.08 9.53
CA ARG A 85 11.61 5.31 8.67
C ARG A 85 10.99 3.98 8.21
N ARG A 86 10.30 3.27 9.11
CA ARG A 86 9.57 2.05 8.74
C ARG A 86 8.42 2.35 7.77
N GLY A 87 7.70 3.45 7.98
CA GLY A 87 6.67 3.95 7.07
C GLY A 87 7.21 4.23 5.67
N LEU A 88 8.37 4.90 5.59
CA LEU A 88 9.06 5.19 4.33
C LEU A 88 9.38 3.91 3.56
N LEU A 89 9.95 2.89 4.20
CA LEU A 89 10.27 1.62 3.54
C LEU A 89 9.02 0.91 3.00
N LYS A 90 7.89 0.98 3.71
CA LYS A 90 6.61 0.45 3.23
C LYS A 90 6.13 1.18 1.98
N LEU A 91 6.25 2.50 1.93
CA LEU A 91 5.86 3.31 0.77
C LEU A 91 6.74 3.02 -0.46
N VAL A 92 8.05 2.92 -0.28
CA VAL A 92 9.00 2.55 -1.34
C VAL A 92 8.66 1.15 -1.89
N GLY A 93 8.38 0.19 -1.01
CA GLY A 93 7.95 -1.16 -1.40
C GLY A 93 6.64 -1.15 -2.20
N ARG A 94 5.64 -0.37 -1.77
CA ARG A 94 4.37 -0.23 -2.50
C ARG A 94 4.58 0.38 -3.89
N ARG A 95 5.41 1.44 -4.00
CA ARG A 95 5.76 2.06 -5.29
C ARG A 95 6.42 1.05 -6.23
N ARG A 96 7.37 0.25 -5.73
CA ARG A 96 8.04 -0.81 -6.52
C ARG A 96 7.04 -1.84 -7.06
N ARG A 97 6.03 -2.23 -6.28
CA ARG A 97 4.98 -3.16 -6.74
C ARG A 97 4.14 -2.58 -7.88
N PHE A 98 3.76 -1.30 -7.79
CA PHE A 98 3.02 -0.63 -8.85
C PHE A 98 3.82 -0.49 -10.14
N LEU A 99 5.11 -0.15 -10.04
CA LEU A 99 6.01 -0.12 -11.19
C LEU A 99 6.17 -1.51 -11.84
N ALA A 100 6.28 -2.56 -11.02
CA ALA A 100 6.33 -3.94 -11.52
C ALA A 100 5.01 -4.38 -12.18
N TYR A 101 3.86 -3.88 -11.69
CA TYR A 101 2.57 -4.12 -12.31
C TYR A 101 2.46 -3.42 -13.67
N LEU A 102 2.80 -2.13 -13.74
CA LEU A 102 2.80 -1.37 -15.00
C LEU A 102 3.73 -2.00 -16.03
N GLN A 103 4.91 -2.46 -15.63
CA GLN A 103 5.82 -3.15 -16.54
C GLN A 103 5.18 -4.40 -17.19
N LYS A 104 4.27 -5.09 -16.49
CA LYS A 104 3.60 -6.29 -17.00
C LYS A 104 2.37 -5.97 -17.84
N THR A 105 1.63 -4.91 -17.51
CA THR A 105 0.36 -4.57 -18.18
C THR A 105 0.53 -3.58 -19.33
N ASN A 106 1.36 -2.54 -19.14
CA ASN A 106 1.59 -1.50 -20.14
C ASN A 106 3.04 -0.99 -20.09
N LEU A 107 3.85 -1.46 -21.04
CA LEU A 107 5.26 -1.09 -21.16
C LEU A 107 5.48 0.38 -21.57
N GLU A 108 4.57 0.96 -22.36
CA GLU A 108 4.71 2.34 -22.83
C GLU A 108 4.46 3.33 -21.70
N GLY A 109 3.38 3.14 -20.94
CA GLY A 109 3.08 3.93 -19.75
C GLY A 109 4.17 3.82 -18.69
N TYR A 110 4.73 2.63 -18.50
CA TYR A 110 5.88 2.42 -17.61
C TYR A 110 7.11 3.24 -18.02
N ARG A 111 7.44 3.26 -19.31
CA ARG A 111 8.58 4.03 -19.85
C ARG A 111 8.35 5.54 -19.75
N ALA A 112 7.13 6.01 -20.04
CA ALA A 112 6.76 7.42 -19.92
C ALA A 112 6.90 7.91 -18.46
N LEU A 113 6.33 7.16 -17.51
CA LEU A 113 6.41 7.46 -16.08
C LEU A 113 7.83 7.49 -15.54
N ILE A 114 8.70 6.58 -15.97
CA ILE A 114 10.09 6.55 -15.54
C ILE A 114 10.85 7.78 -16.02
N LYS A 115 10.62 8.20 -17.26
CA LYS A 115 11.24 9.40 -17.82
C LYS A 115 10.79 10.64 -17.07
N GLU A 116 9.49 10.74 -16.79
CA GLU A 116 8.91 11.89 -16.09
C GLU A 116 9.40 11.99 -14.63
N LEU A 117 9.44 10.87 -13.91
CA LEU A 117 9.84 10.84 -12.50
C LEU A 117 11.35 10.71 -12.27
N GLY A 118 12.15 10.51 -13.33
CA GLY A 118 13.60 10.38 -13.25
C GLY A 118 14.09 9.18 -12.44
N LEU A 119 13.29 8.11 -12.34
CA LEU A 119 13.62 6.94 -11.52
C LEU A 119 14.64 6.04 -12.23
N ARG A 120 15.85 5.91 -11.65
CA ARG A 120 16.88 4.98 -12.13
C ARG A 120 16.64 3.56 -11.60
N ARG A 121 16.83 2.53 -12.44
CA ARG A 121 16.67 1.11 -12.10
C ARG A 121 17.97 0.36 -12.34
#